data_AF-A0A8T9Q8Z1-F1
#
_entry.id   AF-A0A8T9Q8Z1-F1
#
_cell.length_a   1.000
_cell.length_b   1.000
_cell.length_c   1.000
_cell.angle_alpha   90.00
_cell.angle_beta   90.00
_cell.angle_gamma   90.00
#
_symmetry.space_group_name_H-M   'P 1'
#
loop_
_entity.id
_entity.type
_entity.pdbx_description
1 polymer ?
#
loop_
_entity_poly.entity_id
_entity_poly.type
_entity_poly.pdbx_seq_one_letter_code
_entity_poly.pdbx_strand_id
1 'polypeptide(L)'
;MGTEGGGFCRLDDPKRGVFTTFREPQGLPNDVVYGILEDRQNNLWLSTNKGLARFTPSSGQFYTFDNRDGLPFDEFNAGGYFASPTGRMYFGGVQGLVSFNPAAVRTNAVPPRWCLPASASSTSS
;
A
#
# COMPACT_ATOMS: atom_id res chain seq x y z
N MET A 1 -5.28 -12.67 6.73
CA MET A 1 -4.88 -13.88 5.97
C MET A 1 -4.77 -13.46 4.51
N GLY A 2 -3.62 -13.62 3.86
CA GLY A 2 -3.47 -13.34 2.43
C GLY A 2 -3.94 -14.56 1.64
N THR A 3 -4.83 -14.39 0.68
CA THR A 3 -5.29 -15.47 -0.21
C THR A 3 -4.64 -15.30 -1.57
N GLU A 4 -4.03 -16.36 -2.12
CA GLU A 4 -3.46 -16.34 -3.48
C GLU A 4 -4.57 -15.97 -4.48
N GLY A 5 -4.54 -14.72 -4.96
CA GLY A 5 -5.49 -14.18 -5.95
C GLY A 5 -6.86 -13.74 -5.41
N GLY A 6 -7.08 -13.72 -4.09
CA GLY A 6 -8.37 -13.37 -3.48
C GLY A 6 -8.41 -12.03 -2.73
N GLY A 7 -7.29 -11.32 -2.64
CA GLY A 7 -7.14 -10.09 -1.88
C GLY A 7 -6.60 -10.30 -0.45
N PHE A 8 -6.74 -9.25 0.37
CA PHE A 8 -6.43 -9.28 1.79
C PHE A 8 -7.71 -9.43 2.62
N CYS A 9 -7.75 -10.40 3.54
CA CYS A 9 -8.85 -10.55 4.50
C CYS A 9 -8.41 -10.09 5.91
N ARG A 10 -9.09 -9.08 6.44
CA ARG A 10 -9.02 -8.65 7.86
C ARG A 10 -10.11 -9.36 8.65
N LEU A 11 -9.78 -9.88 9.82
CA LEU A 11 -10.76 -10.43 10.76
C LEU A 11 -11.17 -9.29 11.71
N ASP A 12 -12.39 -8.80 11.55
CA ASP A 12 -12.90 -7.64 12.28
C ASP A 12 -13.50 -8.05 13.63
N ASP A 13 -14.12 -9.24 13.69
CA ASP A 13 -14.65 -9.81 14.93
C ASP A 13 -14.27 -11.29 15.03
N PRO A 14 -13.27 -11.65 15.86
CA PRO A 14 -12.85 -13.03 16.05
C PRO A 14 -13.93 -13.92 16.67
N LYS A 15 -14.86 -13.34 17.44
CA LYS A 15 -15.93 -14.09 18.11
C LYS A 15 -17.09 -14.38 17.14
N ARG A 16 -17.26 -13.54 16.12
CA ARG A 16 -18.31 -13.69 15.10
C ARG A 16 -17.81 -14.20 13.75
N GLY A 17 -16.50 -14.29 13.55
CA GLY A 17 -15.91 -14.70 12.27
C GLY A 17 -16.19 -13.71 11.14
N VAL A 18 -16.28 -12.40 11.45
CA VAL A 18 -16.53 -11.38 10.44
C VAL A 18 -15.22 -11.05 9.72
N PHE A 19 -15.18 -11.31 8.42
CA PHE A 19 -14.04 -11.00 7.58
C PHE A 19 -14.37 -9.86 6.62
N THR A 20 -13.45 -8.90 6.50
CA THR A 20 -13.50 -7.86 5.47
C THR A 20 -12.42 -8.15 4.44
N THR A 21 -12.84 -8.33 3.19
CA THR A 21 -11.93 -8.55 2.06
C THR A 21 -11.67 -7.23 1.34
N PHE A 22 -10.40 -6.91 1.14
CA PHE A 22 -9.93 -5.77 0.36
C PHE A 22 -9.27 -6.26 -0.93
N ARG A 23 -9.66 -5.68 -2.07
CA ARG A 23 -9.20 -6.00 -3.43
C ARG A 23 -8.81 -4.71 -4.18
N GLU A 24 -8.34 -4.84 -5.42
CA GLU A 24 -7.94 -3.73 -6.31
C GLU A 24 -8.96 -2.58 -6.34
N PRO A 25 -10.29 -2.81 -6.46
CA PRO A 25 -11.28 -1.73 -6.49
C PRO A 25 -11.37 -0.91 -5.19
N GLN A 26 -10.83 -1.42 -4.08
CA GLN A 26 -10.81 -0.76 -2.78
C GLN A 26 -9.48 -0.05 -2.48
N GLY A 27 -8.58 0.06 -3.47
CA GLY A 27 -7.32 0.79 -3.36
C GLY A 27 -6.09 -0.08 -3.09
N LEU A 28 -6.24 -1.42 -3.10
CA LEU A 28 -5.11 -2.33 -3.09
C LEU A 28 -4.40 -2.28 -4.46
N PRO A 29 -3.06 -2.27 -4.53
CA PRO A 29 -2.37 -2.17 -5.82
C PRO A 29 -2.49 -3.47 -6.62
N ASN A 30 -2.63 -4.62 -5.96
CA ASN A 30 -2.90 -5.90 -6.62
C ASN A 30 -3.60 -6.89 -5.67
N ASP A 31 -4.47 -7.74 -6.22
CA ASP A 31 -5.24 -8.74 -5.47
C ASP A 31 -4.39 -9.86 -4.85
N VAL A 32 -3.14 -10.02 -5.29
CA VAL A 32 -2.21 -10.98 -4.69
C VAL A 32 -1.41 -10.29 -3.60
N VAL A 33 -1.64 -10.70 -2.36
CA VAL A 33 -0.89 -10.23 -1.18
C VAL A 33 0.01 -11.34 -0.66
N TYR A 34 1.31 -11.08 -0.66
CA TYR A 34 2.35 -12.05 -0.27
C TYR A 34 2.70 -12.00 1.21
N GLY A 35 2.61 -10.82 1.82
CA GLY A 35 3.06 -10.60 3.19
C GLY A 35 2.37 -9.39 3.80
N ILE A 36 2.16 -9.43 5.11
CA ILE A 36 1.56 -8.35 5.88
C ILE A 36 2.41 -8.14 7.13
N LEU A 37 2.87 -6.91 7.35
CA LEU A 37 3.57 -6.49 8.55
C LEU A 37 2.82 -5.32 9.19
N GLU A 38 2.65 -5.35 10.50
CA GLU A 38 2.09 -4.24 11.26
C GLU A 38 3.22 -3.34 11.77
N ASP A 39 3.05 -2.02 11.63
CA ASP A 39 3.95 -1.04 12.23
C ASP A 39 3.50 -0.63 13.65
N ARG A 40 4.34 0.13 14.35
CA ARG A 40 4.04 0.59 15.72
C ARG A 40 2.91 1.64 15.79
N GLN A 41 2.39 2.08 14.66
CA GLN A 41 1.27 3.02 14.54
C GLN A 41 -0.01 2.29 14.12
N ASN A 42 0.00 0.95 14.15
CA ASN A 42 -1.09 0.06 13.73
C ASN A 42 -1.44 0.18 12.25
N ASN A 43 -0.53 0.67 11.40
CA ASN A 43 -0.71 0.56 9.95
C ASN A 43 -0.25 -0.83 9.50
N LEU A 44 -0.96 -1.36 8.51
CA LEU A 44 -0.60 -2.62 7.86
C LEU A 44 0.16 -2.33 6.58
N TRP A 45 1.31 -2.96 6.43
CA TRP A 45 2.15 -2.91 5.24
C TRP A 45 2.02 -4.23 4.49
N LEU A 46 1.48 -4.16 3.28
CA LEU A 46 1.17 -5.30 2.44
C LEU A 46 2.13 -5.33 1.23
N SER A 47 2.73 -6.49 0.96
CA SER A 47 3.49 -6.71 -0.27
C SER A 47 2.66 -7.40 -1.33
N THR A 48 2.77 -6.93 -2.58
CA THR A 48 1.95 -7.39 -3.70
C THR A 48 2.78 -7.59 -4.97
N ASN A 49 2.15 -8.00 -6.08
CA ASN A 49 2.82 -8.03 -7.39
C ASN A 49 3.07 -6.66 -8.02
N LYS A 50 2.41 -5.61 -7.52
CA LYS A 50 2.47 -4.25 -8.08
C LYS A 50 2.87 -3.23 -7.02
N GLY A 51 3.87 -3.58 -6.22
CA GLY A 51 4.44 -2.72 -5.21
C GLY A 51 3.97 -3.04 -3.79
N LEU A 52 4.13 -2.05 -2.91
CA LEU A 52 3.70 -2.11 -1.51
C LEU A 52 2.43 -1.29 -1.30
N ALA A 53 1.64 -1.68 -0.31
CA ALA A 53 0.51 -0.88 0.16
C ALA A 53 0.61 -0.65 1.67
N ARG A 54 0.33 0.57 2.11
CA ARG A 54 0.08 0.89 3.52
C ARG A 54 -1.40 1.10 3.73
N PHE A 55 -2.02 0.20 4.47
CA PHE A 55 -3.39 0.32 4.93
C PHE A 55 -3.43 0.93 6.33
N THR A 56 -4.25 1.96 6.51
CA THR A 56 -4.48 2.61 7.80
C THR A 56 -5.84 2.17 8.35
N PRO A 57 -5.92 1.26 9.34
CA PRO A 57 -7.20 0.71 9.80
C PRO A 57 -8.17 1.75 10.38
N SER A 58 -7.64 2.84 10.95
CA SER A 58 -8.45 3.91 11.54
C SER A 58 -9.20 4.75 10.51
N SER A 59 -8.66 4.91 9.29
CA SER A 59 -9.28 5.66 8.20
C SER A 59 -9.81 4.76 7.08
N GLY A 60 -9.44 3.48 7.06
CA GLY A 60 -9.77 2.54 5.98
C GLY A 60 -9.07 2.85 4.66
N GLN A 61 -8.05 3.72 4.66
CA GLN A 61 -7.38 4.19 3.46
C GLN A 61 -6.16 3.34 3.10
N PHE A 62 -5.94 3.17 1.79
CA PHE A 62 -4.72 2.59 1.22
C PHE A 62 -3.84 3.68 0.63
N TYR A 63 -2.54 3.55 0.85
CA TYR A 63 -1.50 4.28 0.13
C TYR A 63 -0.60 3.26 -0.57
N THR A 64 -0.51 3.36 -1.89
CA THR A 64 0.31 2.46 -2.71
C THR A 64 1.68 3.08 -2.97
N PHE A 65 2.70 2.24 -3.04
CA PHE A 65 4.07 2.62 -3.38
C PHE A 65 4.55 1.74 -4.53
N ASP A 66 5.05 2.36 -5.59
CA ASP A 66 5.65 1.68 -6.74
C ASP A 66 7.02 2.28 -7.10
N ASN A 67 7.56 1.90 -8.26
CA ASN A 67 8.83 2.41 -8.76
C ASN A 67 8.93 3.95 -8.85
N ARG A 68 7.81 4.66 -9.01
CA ARG A 68 7.75 6.13 -9.04
C ARG A 68 7.96 6.74 -7.65
N ASP A 69 7.67 5.98 -6.61
CA ASP A 69 7.87 6.36 -5.21
C ASP A 69 9.26 5.94 -4.67
N GLY A 70 10.11 5.37 -5.54
CA GLY A 70 11.47 4.98 -5.21
C GLY A 70 11.64 3.51 -4.83
N LEU A 71 10.65 2.65 -5.08
CA LEU A 71 10.88 1.22 -5.02
C LEU A 71 11.80 0.77 -6.16
N PRO A 72 12.81 -0.07 -5.89
CA PRO A 72 13.71 -0.58 -6.93
C PRO A 72 13.03 -1.60 -7.86
N PHE A 73 11.92 -2.21 -7.41
CA PHE A 73 11.13 -3.18 -8.15
C PHE A 73 9.72 -3.29 -7.55
N ASP A 74 8.77 -3.74 -8.37
CA ASP A 74 7.34 -3.78 -8.00
C ASP A 74 6.88 -5.19 -7.57
N GLU A 75 7.57 -6.25 -7.98
CA GLU A 75 7.13 -7.63 -7.76
C GLU A 75 7.78 -8.26 -6.51
N PHE A 76 6.95 -8.53 -5.50
CA PHE A 76 7.35 -9.16 -4.24
C PHE A 76 7.04 -10.66 -4.22
N ASN A 77 7.67 -11.40 -3.30
CA ASN A 77 7.54 -12.86 -3.19
C ASN A 77 6.85 -13.31 -1.90
N ALA A 78 6.14 -14.44 -1.98
CA ALA A 78 5.56 -15.12 -0.81
C ALA A 78 6.65 -15.46 0.22
N GLY A 79 6.37 -15.18 1.51
CA GLY A 79 7.30 -15.47 2.60
C GLY A 79 8.52 -14.55 2.69
N GLY A 80 8.72 -13.64 1.74
CA GLY A 80 9.79 -12.64 1.74
C GLY A 80 9.42 -11.41 2.56
N TYR A 81 9.07 -11.53 3.83
CA TYR A 81 8.75 -10.36 4.67
C TYR A 81 9.22 -10.55 6.10
N PHE A 82 9.81 -9.51 6.68
CA PHE A 82 10.33 -9.53 8.04
C PHE A 82 10.29 -8.15 8.68
N ALA A 83 9.87 -8.08 9.94
CA ALA A 83 9.99 -6.89 10.76
C ALA A 83 11.08 -7.10 11.82
N SER A 84 12.08 -6.22 11.85
CA SER A 84 13.10 -6.22 12.91
C SER A 84 12.49 -5.72 14.22
N PRO A 85 12.98 -6.17 15.39
CA PRO A 85 12.61 -5.61 16.69
C PRO A 85 12.79 -4.09 16.79
N THR A 86 13.73 -3.53 16.01
CA THR A 86 13.99 -2.08 15.92
C THR A 86 12.90 -1.31 15.17
N GLY A 87 11.99 -2.00 14.48
CA GLY A 87 10.90 -1.41 13.70
C GLY A 87 11.20 -1.25 12.21
N ARG A 88 12.40 -1.59 11.72
CA ARG A 88 12.67 -1.65 10.26
C ARG A 88 11.93 -2.83 9.65
N MET A 89 11.35 -2.60 8.48
CA MET A 89 10.65 -3.61 7.70
C MET A 89 11.49 -4.01 6.49
N TYR A 90 11.39 -5.28 6.12
CA TYR A 90 12.09 -5.90 5.01
C TYR A 90 11.07 -6.66 4.17
N PHE A 91 11.11 -6.44 2.85
CA PHE A 91 10.27 -7.13 1.88
C PHE A 91 11.14 -7.61 0.72
N GLY A 92 11.16 -8.92 0.50
CA GLY A 92 11.89 -9.61 -0.56
C GLY A 92 11.03 -9.71 -1.82
N GLY A 93 11.63 -9.41 -2.95
CA GLY A 93 11.02 -9.59 -4.26
C GLY A 93 11.94 -10.31 -5.22
N VAL A 94 11.51 -10.40 -6.48
CA VAL A 94 12.20 -11.15 -7.54
C VAL A 94 13.62 -10.62 -7.81
N GLN A 95 13.86 -9.34 -7.54
CA GLN A 95 15.12 -8.65 -7.84
C GLN A 95 15.95 -8.29 -6.60
N GLY A 96 15.53 -8.73 -5.41
CA GLY A 96 16.32 -8.53 -4.18
C GLY A 96 15.46 -8.21 -2.97
N LEU A 97 15.93 -7.28 -2.14
CA LEU A 97 15.33 -6.94 -0.85
C LEU A 97 15.12 -5.42 -0.73
N VAL A 98 13.90 -5.01 -0.42
CA VAL A 98 13.56 -3.66 -0.01
C VAL A 98 13.60 -3.59 1.51
N SER A 99 14.20 -2.54 2.07
CA SER A 99 14.13 -2.26 3.50
C SER A 99 13.87 -0.78 3.77
N PHE A 100 12.99 -0.49 4.72
CA PHE A 100 12.67 0.89 5.10
C PHE A 100 12.24 0.98 6.57
N ASN A 101 12.27 2.20 7.10
CA ASN A 101 11.68 2.51 8.40
C ASN A 101 10.25 3.06 8.17
N PRO A 102 9.19 2.32 8.56
CA PRO A 102 7.81 2.75 8.32
C PRO A 102 7.48 4.09 8.98
N ALA A 103 8.09 4.41 10.12
CA ALA A 103 7.88 5.68 10.82
C ALA A 103 8.46 6.89 10.08
N ALA A 104 9.38 6.68 9.14
CA ALA A 104 9.98 7.73 8.31
C ALA A 104 9.21 7.94 7.00
N VAL A 105 8.30 7.05 6.62
CA VAL A 105 7.56 7.16 5.36
C VAL A 105 6.48 8.22 5.49
N ARG A 106 6.67 9.31 4.76
CA ARG A 106 5.73 10.42 4.67
C ARG A 106 4.97 10.33 3.35
N THR A 107 3.65 10.33 3.43
CA THR A 107 2.78 10.42 2.25
C THR A 107 2.33 11.86 2.08
N ASN A 108 2.46 12.41 0.88
CA ASN A 108 1.85 13.69 0.57
C ASN A 108 0.36 13.47 0.34
N ALA A 109 -0.46 13.83 1.33
CA ALA A 109 -1.92 13.74 1.24
C ALA A 109 -2.56 14.98 0.59
N VAL A 110 -1.76 15.96 0.16
CA VAL A 110 -2.28 17.18 -0.48
C VAL A 110 -2.52 16.89 -1.97
N PRO A 111 -3.78 16.86 -2.45
CA PRO A 111 -4.03 16.71 -3.87
C PRO A 111 -3.46 17.92 -4.62
N PRO A 112 -2.81 17.73 -5.79
CA PRO A 112 -2.36 18.86 -6.60
C PRO A 112 -3.58 19.70 -7.01
N ARG A 113 -3.46 21.03 -6.88
CA ARG A 113 -4.48 21.94 -7.39
C ARG A 113 -4.37 21.94 -8.91
N TRP A 114 -5.42 21.51 -9.59
CA TRP A 114 -5.54 21.65 -11.04
C TRP A 114 -5.61 23.13 -11.37
N CYS A 115 -4.51 23.70 -11.87
CA CYS A 115 -4.57 25.01 -12.50
C CYS A 115 -5.11 24.78 -13.92
N LEU A 116 -6.42 24.97 -14.12
CA LEU A 116 -6.96 25.04 -15.47
C LEU A 116 -6.31 26.26 -16.15
N PRO A 117 -5.70 26.11 -17.35
CA PRO A 117 -5.33 27.28 -18.11
C PRO A 117 -6.62 28.08 -18.38
N ALA A 118 -6.63 29.35 -17.97
CA ALA A 118 -7.74 30.24 -18.24
C ALA A 118 -8.06 30.19 -19.72
N SER A 119 -9.29 29.81 -20.07
CA SER A 119 -9.78 29.87 -21.44
C SER A 119 -9.57 31.30 -21.92
N ALA A 120 -8.71 31.48 -22.93
CA ALA A 120 -8.56 32.75 -23.61
C ALA A 120 -9.94 33.12 -24.19
N SER A 121 -10.60 34.07 -23.56
CA SER A 121 -11.77 34.73 -24.12
C SER A 121 -11.30 35.51 -25.34
N SER A 122 -11.43 34.92 -26.53
CA SER A 122 -11.28 35.63 -27.79
C SER A 122 -12.46 36.58 -27.95
N THR A 123 -12.28 37.84 -27.54
CA THR A 123 -13.14 38.95 -27.98
C THR A 123 -12.97 39.18 -29.47
N SER A 124 -14.12 39.38 -30.10
CA SER A 124 -14.39 39.56 -31.53
C SER A 124 -13.53 40.61 -32.25
N SER A 125 -13.46 40.46 -33.57
CA SER A 125 -13.58 41.58 -34.52
C SER A 125 -14.54 41.17 -35.62
#